data_AF-A0A9X4NF12-F1
#
_entry.id   AF-A0A9X4NF12-F1
#
_cell.length_a   1.000
_cell.length_b   1.000
_cell.length_c   1.000
_cell.angle_alpha   90.00
_cell.angle_beta   90.00
_cell.angle_gamma   90.00
#
_symmetry.space_group_name_H-M   'P 1'
#
loop_
_entity.id
_entity.type
_entity.pdbx_description
1 polymer ?
#
loop_
_entity_poly.entity_id
_entity_poly.type
_entity_poly.pdbx_seq_one_letter_code
_entity_poly.pdbx_strand_id
1 'polypeptide(L)'
;MAYNKKEMQTKLQTLGSLMENHKYDEAWTIAGEINSIFKTNKDTMTGADYEAINSTLRAYYAVNKQVEAVNKRAFAMGKKAQEIQL
;
A
#
# COMPACT_ATOMS: atom_id res chain seq x y z
N MET A 1 14.26 15.13 14.38
CA MET A 1 15.34 14.42 13.66
C MET A 1 14.92 14.35 12.20
N ALA A 2 15.81 14.62 11.25
CA ALA A 2 15.50 14.42 9.84
C ALA A 2 15.37 12.92 9.55
N TYR A 3 14.38 12.52 8.75
CA TYR A 3 14.17 11.12 8.40
C TYR A 3 15.29 10.57 7.50
N ASN A 4 15.52 9.25 7.55
CA ASN A 4 16.49 8.59 6.68
C ASN A 4 15.94 8.50 5.25
N LYS A 5 16.42 9.36 4.36
CA LYS A 5 15.97 9.40 2.96
C LYS A 5 16.25 8.10 2.20
N LYS A 6 17.41 7.47 2.42
CA LYS A 6 17.79 6.23 1.73
C LYS A 6 16.87 5.08 2.14
N GLU A 7 16.59 4.97 3.43
CA GLU A 7 15.64 3.97 3.94
C GLU A 7 14.23 4.20 3.38
N MET A 8 13.75 5.44 3.38
CA MET A 8 12.44 5.78 2.80
C MET A 8 12.37 5.41 1.31
N GLN A 9 13.43 5.72 0.55
CA GLN A 9 13.52 5.36 -0.86
C GLN A 9 13.48 3.85 -1.08
N THR A 10 14.24 3.08 -0.29
CA THR A 10 14.21 1.60 -0.37
C THR A 10 12.81 1.09 -0.07
N LYS A 11 12.14 1.56 0.98
CA LYS A 11 10.77 1.13 1.31
C LYS A 11 9.78 1.46 0.20
N LEU A 12 9.86 2.65 -0.41
CA LEU A 12 9.00 3.01 -1.56
C LEU A 12 9.25 2.09 -2.78
N GLN A 13 10.50 1.77 -3.08
CA GLN A 13 10.84 0.82 -4.14
C GLN A 13 10.33 -0.60 -3.84
N THR A 14 10.46 -1.05 -2.59
CA THR A 14 9.90 -2.32 -2.13
C THR A 14 8.38 -2.32 -2.27
N LEU A 15 7.70 -1.24 -1.88
CA LEU A 15 6.25 -1.11 -2.05
C LEU A 15 5.85 -1.26 -3.53
N GLY A 16 6.55 -0.56 -4.44
CA GLY A 16 6.34 -0.68 -5.88
C GLY A 16 6.52 -2.11 -6.38
N SER A 17 7.62 -2.76 -6.01
CA SER A 17 7.91 -4.14 -6.41
C SER A 17 6.86 -5.14 -5.88
N LEU A 18 6.40 -4.99 -4.64
CA LEU A 18 5.36 -5.86 -4.08
C LEU A 18 4.03 -5.68 -4.82
N MET A 19 3.69 -4.45 -5.19
CA MET A 19 2.49 -4.14 -5.98
C MET A 19 2.56 -4.74 -7.38
N GLU A 20 3.71 -4.62 -8.06
CA GLU A 20 3.95 -5.24 -9.38
C GLU A 20 3.83 -6.77 -9.35
N ASN A 21 4.25 -7.40 -8.25
CA ASN A 21 4.21 -8.84 -8.08
C ASN A 21 2.91 -9.34 -7.42
N HIS A 22 1.87 -8.50 -7.31
CA HIS A 22 0.57 -8.84 -6.71
C HIS A 22 0.65 -9.34 -5.25
N LYS A 23 1.71 -8.98 -4.51
CA LYS A 23 1.92 -9.33 -3.10
C LYS A 23 1.27 -8.33 -2.17
N TYR A 24 -0.07 -8.26 -2.21
CA TYR A 24 -0.83 -7.17 -1.58
C TYR A 24 -0.76 -7.12 -0.05
N ASP A 25 -0.69 -8.27 0.62
CA ASP A 25 -0.59 -8.33 2.09
C ASP A 25 0.78 -7.83 2.59
N GLU A 26 1.86 -8.19 1.89
CA GLU A 26 3.20 -7.68 2.16
C GLU A 26 3.26 -6.16 1.86
N ALA A 27 2.64 -5.73 0.75
CA ALA A 27 2.57 -4.32 0.37
C ALA A 27 1.83 -3.47 1.43
N TRP A 28 0.78 -4.01 2.05
CA TRP A 28 0.05 -3.36 3.15
C TRP A 28 0.94 -3.07 4.34
N THR A 29 1.76 -4.04 4.72
CA THR A 29 2.70 -3.91 5.84
C THR A 29 3.72 -2.80 5.55
N ILE A 30 4.35 -2.85 4.37
CA ILE A 30 5.34 -1.83 3.96
C ILE A 30 4.72 -0.43 3.86
N ALA A 31 3.52 -0.30 3.29
CA ALA A 31 2.82 0.98 3.24
C ALA A 31 2.51 1.54 4.63
N GLY A 32 2.18 0.67 5.59
CA GLY A 32 2.00 1.04 7.00
C GLY A 32 3.27 1.61 7.63
N GLU A 33 4.42 0.96 7.39
CA GLU A 33 5.73 1.44 7.85
C GLU A 33 6.08 2.81 7.24
N ILE A 34 5.91 2.95 5.92
CA ILE A 34 6.13 4.22 5.21
C ILE A 34 5.26 5.32 5.80
N ASN A 35 3.97 5.04 6.02
CA ASN A 35 3.02 6.00 6.58
C ASN A 35 3.37 6.41 8.02
N SER A 36 3.88 5.47 8.82
CA SER A 36 4.37 5.76 10.18
C SER A 36 5.56 6.73 10.17
N ILE A 37 6.56 6.46 9.32
CA ILE A 37 7.71 7.34 9.13
C ILE A 37 7.26 8.71 8.61
N PHE A 38 6.39 8.72 7.59
CA PHE A 38 5.86 9.94 6.98
C PHE A 38 5.16 10.83 8.01
N LYS A 39 4.24 10.29 8.80
CA LYS A 39 3.50 11.05 9.83
C LYS A 39 4.41 11.62 10.91
N THR A 40 5.45 10.89 11.30
CA THR A 40 6.38 11.31 12.35
C THR A 40 7.32 12.42 11.87
N ASN A 41 7.64 12.45 10.57
CA ASN A 41 8.69 13.32 10.03
C ASN A 41 8.18 14.40 9.06
N LYS A 42 6.88 14.45 8.76
CA LYS A 42 6.27 15.36 7.77
C LYS A 42 6.71 16.83 7.90
N ASP A 43 6.87 17.34 9.12
CA ASP A 43 7.18 18.75 9.37
C ASP A 43 8.67 19.07 9.13
N THR A 44 9.50 18.05 8.96
CA THR A 44 10.94 18.15 8.68
C THR A 44 11.31 17.75 7.26
N MET A 45 10.34 17.26 6.48
CA MET A 45 10.52 16.88 5.09
C MET A 45 10.63 18.11 4.19
N THR A 46 11.36 17.98 3.09
CA THR A 46 11.27 19.01 2.03
C THR A 46 9.89 18.92 1.37
N GLY A 47 9.42 20.03 0.78
CA GLY A 47 8.13 20.02 0.08
C GLY A 47 8.05 18.96 -1.02
N ALA A 48 9.13 18.80 -1.79
CA ALA A 48 9.22 17.78 -2.84
C ALA A 48 9.15 16.34 -2.29
N ASP A 49 9.88 16.05 -1.20
CA ASP A 49 9.84 14.73 -0.58
C ASP A 49 8.44 14.43 -0.01
N TYR A 50 7.85 15.41 0.67
CA TYR A 50 6.50 15.30 1.24
C TYR A 50 5.48 14.97 0.16
N GLU A 51 5.46 15.72 -0.94
CA GLU A 51 4.51 15.52 -2.03
C GLU A 51 4.68 14.16 -2.71
N ALA A 52 5.92 13.76 -2.98
CA ALA A 52 6.22 12.47 -3.60
C ALA A 52 5.75 11.28 -2.74
N ILE A 53 6.04 11.32 -1.44
CA ILE A 53 5.64 10.25 -0.50
C ILE A 53 4.12 10.24 -0.30
N ASN A 54 3.53 11.42 -0.08
CA ASN A 54 2.09 11.54 0.17
C ASN A 54 1.26 11.10 -1.03
N SER A 55 1.63 11.52 -2.24
CA SER A 55 0.95 11.10 -3.48
C SER A 55 1.04 9.58 -3.69
N THR A 56 2.22 8.99 -3.45
CA THR A 56 2.43 7.54 -3.55
C THR A 56 1.56 6.78 -2.54
N LEU A 57 1.54 7.18 -1.27
CA LEU A 57 0.69 6.55 -0.25
C LEU A 57 -0.80 6.67 -0.58
N ARG A 58 -1.25 7.84 -1.04
CA ARG A 58 -2.65 8.05 -1.43
C ARG A 58 -3.04 7.15 -2.61
N ALA A 59 -2.18 7.05 -3.63
CA ALA A 59 -2.41 6.16 -4.76
C ALA A 59 -2.46 4.69 -4.32
N TYR A 60 -1.50 4.25 -3.51
CA TYR A 60 -1.46 2.90 -2.95
C TYR A 60 -2.76 2.56 -2.21
N TYR A 61 -3.18 3.37 -1.23
CA TYR A 61 -4.37 3.07 -0.43
C TYR A 61 -5.67 3.10 -1.27
N ALA A 62 -5.74 3.95 -2.30
CA ALA A 62 -6.86 3.95 -3.23
C ALA A 62 -6.94 2.65 -4.04
N VAL A 63 -5.81 2.13 -4.52
CA VAL A 63 -5.74 0.84 -5.22
C VAL A 63 -6.02 -0.32 -4.26
N ASN A 64 -5.44 -0.33 -3.07
CA ASN A 64 -5.66 -1.40 -2.08
C ASN A 64 -7.15 -1.55 -1.73
N LYS A 65 -7.87 -0.44 -1.57
CA LYS A 65 -9.32 -0.46 -1.33
C LYS A 65 -10.09 -1.13 -2.48
N GLN A 66 -9.64 -0.94 -3.72
CA GLN A 66 -10.25 -1.61 -4.89
C GLN A 66 -9.93 -3.10 -4.89
N VAL A 67 -8.68 -3.49 -4.60
CA VAL A 67 -8.28 -4.90 -4.47
C VAL A 67 -9.11 -5.61 -3.40
N GLU A 68 -9.28 -5.02 -2.22
CA GLU A 68 -10.13 -5.58 -1.18
C GLU A 68 -11.59 -5.75 -1.62
N ALA A 69 -12.13 -4.77 -2.36
CA ALA A 69 -13.50 -4.84 -2.87
C ALA A 69 -13.65 -6.00 -3.87
N VAL A 70 -12.67 -6.20 -4.76
CA VAL A 70 -12.64 -7.33 -5.69
C VAL A 70 -12.53 -8.64 -4.92
N ASN A 71 -11.63 -8.75 -3.94
CA ASN A 71 -11.45 -9.96 -3.14
C ASN A 71 -12.74 -10.38 -2.42
N LYS A 72 -13.47 -9.42 -1.83
CA LYS A 72 -14.76 -9.69 -1.19
C LYS A 72 -15.80 -10.22 -2.18
N ARG A 73 -15.85 -9.67 -3.40
CA ARG A 73 -16.77 -10.13 -4.45
C ARG A 73 -16.39 -11.52 -4.95
N ALA A 74 -15.10 -11.77 -5.18
CA ALA A 74 -14.59 -13.08 -5.59
C ALA A 74 -14.91 -14.15 -4.53
N PHE A 75 -14.71 -13.83 -3.24
CA PHE A 75 -15.09 -14.72 -2.15
C PHE A 75 -16.60 -15.04 -2.17
N ALA A 76 -17.47 -14.03 -2.24
CA ALA A 76 -18.91 -14.23 -2.26
C ALA A 76 -19.36 -15.05 -3.48
N MET A 77 -18.77 -14.81 -4.65
CA MET A 77 -19.01 -15.61 -5.86
C MET A 77 -18.58 -17.06 -5.67
N GLY A 78 -17.38 -17.29 -5.12
CA GLY A 78 -16.86 -18.63 -4.84
C GLY A 78 -17.75 -19.40 -3.86
N LYS A 79 -18.24 -18.74 -2.81
CA LYS A 79 -19.20 -19.34 -1.87
C LYS A 79 -20.49 -19.78 -2.56
N LYS A 80 -21.07 -18.93 -3.40
CA LYS A 80 -22.27 -19.29 -4.18
C LYS A 80 -22.02 -20.47 -5.13
N ALA A 81 -20.85 -20.51 -5.76
CA ALA A 81 -20.50 -21.62 -6.66
C ALA A 81 -20.38 -22.95 -5.92
N GLN A 82 -19.85 -22.96 -4.69
CA GLN A 82 -19.76 -24.16 -3.84
C GLN A 82 -21.13 -24.72 -3.42
N GLU A 83 -22.19 -23.91 -3.45
CA GLU A 83 -23.54 -24.32 -3.07
C GLU A 83 -24.30 -25.02 -4.22
N ILE A 84 -23.75 -25.01 -5.44
CA ILE A 84 -24.38 -25.68 -6.60
C ILE A 84 -24.25 -27.20 -6.42
N GLN A 85 -25.39 -27.89 -6.43
CA GLN A 85 -25.49 -29.35 -6.47
C GLN A 85 -26.06 -29.74 -7.85
N LEU A 86 -25.36 -30.61 -8.57
CA LEU A 86 -25.77 -31.17 -9.87
C LEU A 86 -26.21 -32.63 -9.72
#